data_AF-A0A2A2JMP1-F1
#
_entry.id   AF-A0A2A2JMP1-F1
#
_cell.length_a   1.000
_cell.length_b   1.000
_cell.length_c   1.000
_cell.angle_alpha   90.00
_cell.angle_beta   90.00
_cell.angle_gamma   90.00
#
_symmetry.space_group_name_H-M   'P 1'
#
loop_
_entity.id
_entity.type
_entity.pdbx_description
1 polymer ?
#
loop_
_entity_poly.entity_id
_entity_poly.type
_entity_poly.pdbx_seq_one_letter_code
_entity_poly.pdbx_strand_id
1 'polypeptide(L)'
;MELTRKRSFTDFDRPAHDFRREFKGSVLEKKFAKKQSNKQNVLRLVLDWVLSRGAQQLQKKKQQQSTSTSPFDSIPNEILYEILNFVNDQSSILSCRAVNRRFHALVDRGYHSDKMPLQLSRLIISGLPRGRGIEMRWIAYETQQTKTISIAQAAIRKPQNFQFNFKRFVIHRLILKDMNLTDDFVCFLRLQLSSADLSQLSQLTLSKVDFLNANSLTLHCLLAVVGKNLENFEVHDCYNMRPDSITDAHLIQLNAARIRRISIDGVKLCRMGNSLRLDTLFTILYFNFYISELEMSPSSILHP
;
A
#
# COMPACT_ATOMS: atom_id res chain seq x y z
N MET A 1 -98.73 -32.04 25.07
CA MET A 1 -97.58 -31.48 24.33
C MET A 1 -96.49 -31.24 25.36
N GLU A 2 -95.64 -32.23 25.58
CA GLU A 2 -94.41 -32.54 24.83
C GLU A 2 -93.20 -31.90 25.53
N LEU A 3 -92.43 -32.76 26.18
CA LEU A 3 -91.23 -32.47 26.98
C LEU A 3 -90.01 -33.02 26.24
N THR A 4 -89.08 -32.12 25.94
CA THR A 4 -87.76 -32.38 25.36
C THR A 4 -86.86 -33.22 26.28
N ARG A 5 -86.16 -34.21 25.73
CA ARG A 5 -85.16 -35.00 26.47
C ARG A 5 -83.78 -35.00 25.78
N LYS A 6 -82.76 -34.62 26.55
CA LYS A 6 -81.33 -34.76 26.26
C LYS A 6 -80.93 -36.23 26.14
N ARG A 7 -79.98 -36.56 25.25
CA ARG A 7 -78.93 -37.55 25.55
C ARG A 7 -77.75 -37.46 24.59
N SER A 8 -76.60 -37.61 25.23
CA SER A 8 -75.22 -37.71 24.80
C SER A 8 -74.90 -39.07 24.17
N PHE A 9 -74.02 -39.07 23.17
CA PHE A 9 -73.20 -40.23 22.80
C PHE A 9 -71.74 -39.77 22.64
N THR A 10 -70.83 -40.46 23.34
CA THR A 10 -69.37 -40.39 23.17
C THR A 10 -68.93 -41.74 22.65
N ASP A 11 -68.44 -41.75 21.40
CA ASP A 11 -68.02 -42.94 20.70
C ASP A 11 -66.67 -43.49 21.18
N PHE A 12 -66.61 -44.81 21.01
CA PHE A 12 -65.50 -45.73 21.07
C PHE A 12 -64.24 -45.21 20.36
N ASP A 13 -63.08 -45.39 20.98
CA ASP A 13 -61.92 -45.98 20.30
C ASP A 13 -60.84 -46.38 21.32
N ARG A 14 -60.86 -47.67 21.70
CA ARG A 14 -59.81 -48.28 22.53
C ARG A 14 -58.59 -48.55 21.66
N PRO A 15 -57.40 -48.01 21.98
CA PRO A 15 -56.24 -48.11 21.11
C PRO A 15 -55.64 -49.53 21.10
N ALA A 16 -55.26 -49.95 19.88
CA ALA A 16 -54.67 -51.25 19.56
C ALA A 16 -53.49 -51.62 20.46
N HIS A 17 -53.40 -52.93 20.76
CA HIS A 17 -52.39 -53.51 21.62
C HIS A 17 -50.99 -53.36 21.00
N ASP A 18 -50.22 -52.40 21.51
CA ASP A 18 -48.92 -52.02 20.97
C ASP A 18 -47.80 -52.83 21.64
N PHE A 19 -47.25 -53.82 20.93
CA PHE A 19 -46.11 -54.64 21.35
C PHE A 19 -44.87 -53.81 21.73
N ARG A 20 -44.81 -52.52 21.38
CA ARG A 20 -43.77 -51.59 21.87
C ARG A 20 -43.84 -51.32 23.37
N ARG A 21 -44.99 -51.51 24.02
CA ARG A 21 -45.12 -51.30 25.47
C ARG A 21 -44.47 -52.41 26.29
N GLU A 22 -44.49 -53.65 25.83
CA GLU A 22 -43.86 -54.77 26.54
C GLU A 22 -42.35 -54.87 26.29
N PHE A 23 -41.86 -54.32 25.18
CA PHE A 23 -40.42 -54.27 24.91
C PHE A 23 -39.70 -53.22 25.77
N LYS A 24 -40.43 -52.21 26.24
CA LYS A 24 -39.92 -51.15 27.12
C LYS A 24 -39.69 -51.69 28.53
N GLY A 25 -38.42 -51.78 28.92
CA GLY A 25 -38.00 -52.28 30.23
C GLY A 25 -37.66 -53.77 30.25
N SER A 26 -37.74 -54.46 29.09
CA SER A 26 -37.31 -55.86 28.99
C SER A 26 -35.79 -55.99 29.19
N VAL A 27 -35.36 -57.17 29.64
CA VAL A 27 -33.94 -57.46 29.89
C VAL A 27 -33.09 -57.38 28.61
N LEU A 28 -33.71 -57.52 27.42
CA LEU A 28 -33.07 -57.36 26.12
C LEU A 28 -32.87 -55.87 25.75
N GLU A 29 -33.81 -54.98 26.08
CA GLU A 29 -33.63 -53.53 25.83
C GLU A 29 -32.50 -52.95 26.69
N LYS A 30 -32.38 -53.38 27.95
CA LYS A 30 -31.27 -52.97 28.84
C LYS A 30 -29.90 -53.52 28.40
N LYS A 31 -29.85 -54.66 27.70
CA LYS A 31 -28.60 -55.23 27.15
C LYS A 31 -28.21 -54.65 25.78
N PHE A 32 -29.14 -54.07 25.01
CA PHE A 32 -28.89 -53.49 23.67
C PHE A 32 -28.98 -51.96 23.59
N ALA A 33 -29.27 -51.24 24.67
CA ALA A 33 -29.11 -49.79 24.76
C ALA A 33 -27.62 -49.39 24.73
N LYS A 34 -26.99 -49.53 23.56
CA LYS A 34 -25.70 -48.90 23.24
C LYS A 34 -25.94 -47.39 23.15
N LYS A 35 -25.16 -46.61 23.91
CA LYS A 35 -25.08 -45.14 23.85
C LYS A 35 -25.08 -44.65 22.39
N GLN A 36 -26.25 -44.27 21.88
CA GLN A 36 -26.38 -43.70 20.54
C GLN A 36 -26.20 -42.19 20.62
N SER A 37 -25.25 -41.72 19.82
CA SER A 37 -24.57 -40.44 19.88
C SER A 37 -25.45 -39.27 19.42
N ASN A 38 -25.33 -38.15 20.14
CA ASN A 38 -25.95 -36.83 19.99
C ASN A 38 -25.87 -36.14 18.60
N LYS A 39 -25.49 -36.82 17.51
CA LYS A 39 -25.07 -36.14 16.25
C LYS A 39 -26.21 -35.78 15.28
N GLN A 40 -27.34 -36.46 15.28
CA GLN A 40 -28.44 -36.16 14.34
C GLN A 40 -29.33 -34.98 14.77
N ASN A 41 -29.44 -34.70 16.06
CA ASN A 41 -30.13 -33.51 16.56
C ASN A 41 -29.37 -32.22 16.21
N VAL A 42 -28.05 -32.29 16.07
CA VAL A 42 -27.19 -31.13 15.78
C VAL A 42 -27.39 -30.63 14.35
N LEU A 43 -27.50 -31.51 13.34
CA LEU A 43 -27.64 -31.08 11.94
C LEU A 43 -28.98 -30.40 11.66
N ARG A 44 -30.05 -30.85 12.31
CA ARG A 44 -31.38 -30.24 12.19
C ARG A 44 -31.45 -28.88 12.89
N LEU A 45 -30.82 -28.78 14.07
CA LEU A 45 -30.63 -27.50 14.77
C LEU A 45 -29.79 -26.51 13.96
N VAL A 46 -28.79 -26.99 13.21
CA VAL A 46 -27.94 -26.14 12.35
C VAL A 46 -28.72 -25.61 11.14
N LEU A 47 -29.56 -26.42 10.49
CA LEU A 47 -30.37 -25.97 9.35
C LEU A 47 -31.45 -24.96 9.77
N ASP A 48 -32.16 -25.21 10.88
CA ASP A 48 -33.13 -24.25 11.42
C ASP A 48 -32.44 -22.95 11.89
N TRP A 49 -31.22 -23.05 12.41
CA TRP A 49 -30.41 -21.88 12.78
C TRP A 49 -29.97 -21.06 11.56
N VAL A 50 -29.56 -21.71 10.45
CA VAL A 50 -29.18 -21.04 9.20
C VAL A 50 -30.37 -20.35 8.53
N LEU A 51 -31.52 -21.02 8.46
CA LEU A 51 -32.73 -20.46 7.83
C LEU A 51 -33.37 -19.35 8.67
N SER A 52 -33.38 -19.48 10.00
CA SER A 52 -33.85 -18.39 10.87
C SER A 52 -32.95 -17.16 10.82
N ARG A 53 -31.62 -17.32 10.62
CA ARG A 53 -30.70 -16.19 10.38
C ARG A 53 -31.02 -15.45 9.09
N GLY A 54 -31.41 -16.14 8.01
CA GLY A 54 -31.79 -15.49 6.74
C GLY A 54 -33.04 -14.60 6.89
N ALA A 55 -34.08 -15.11 7.55
CA ALA A 55 -35.32 -14.37 7.79
C ALA A 55 -35.14 -13.25 8.84
N GLN A 56 -34.37 -13.49 9.91
CA GLN A 56 -34.07 -12.48 10.93
C GLN A 56 -33.11 -11.39 10.42
N GLN A 57 -32.20 -11.69 9.48
CA GLN A 57 -31.35 -10.67 8.86
C GLN A 57 -32.13 -9.73 7.94
N LEU A 58 -33.15 -10.21 7.23
CA LEU A 58 -34.02 -9.36 6.40
C LEU A 58 -34.93 -8.46 7.25
N GLN A 59 -35.39 -8.94 8.41
CA GLN A 59 -36.17 -8.13 9.36
C GLN A 59 -35.29 -7.15 10.16
N LYS A 60 -34.09 -7.56 10.59
CA LYS A 60 -33.11 -6.64 11.21
C LYS A 60 -32.61 -5.56 10.24
N LYS A 61 -32.44 -5.86 8.95
CA LYS A 61 -32.09 -4.86 7.92
C LYS A 61 -33.13 -3.75 7.74
N LYS A 62 -34.41 -4.02 8.04
CA LYS A 62 -35.50 -3.02 7.94
C LYS A 62 -35.71 -2.21 9.23
N GLN A 63 -35.24 -2.69 10.38
CA GLN A 63 -35.41 -1.98 11.66
C GLN A 63 -34.08 -1.42 12.24
N GLN A 64 -32.92 -1.71 11.64
CA GLN A 64 -31.61 -1.10 11.95
C GLN A 64 -31.04 -0.32 10.75
N GLN A 65 -31.86 0.51 10.10
CA GLN A 65 -31.41 1.33 8.98
C GLN A 65 -30.78 2.65 9.48
N SER A 66 -29.66 2.58 10.21
CA SER A 66 -28.86 3.76 10.61
C SER A 66 -27.49 3.38 11.21
N THR A 67 -26.43 3.66 10.44
CA THR A 67 -25.05 4.01 10.86
C THR A 67 -24.36 3.14 11.91
N SER A 68 -23.81 2.00 11.49
CA SER A 68 -22.60 1.43 12.09
C SER A 68 -21.61 1.06 10.98
N THR A 69 -20.84 2.04 10.53
CA THR A 69 -19.61 1.78 9.77
C THR A 69 -18.75 0.84 10.61
N SER A 70 -18.35 -0.29 10.02
CA SER A 70 -17.47 -1.23 10.71
C SER A 70 -16.14 -0.51 11.01
N PRO A 71 -15.46 -0.82 12.12
CA PRO A 71 -14.16 -0.21 12.43
C PRO A 71 -13.11 -0.49 11.34
N PHE A 72 -13.36 -1.45 10.44
CA PHE A 72 -12.53 -1.75 9.28
C PHE A 72 -12.84 -0.90 8.05
N ASP A 73 -13.96 -0.18 8.01
CA ASP A 73 -14.31 0.68 6.86
C ASP A 73 -13.47 1.95 6.81
N SER A 74 -12.95 2.43 7.96
CA SER A 74 -12.08 3.61 8.08
C SER A 74 -10.59 3.31 7.90
N ILE A 75 -10.20 2.05 8.03
CA ILE A 75 -8.80 1.61 7.90
C ILE A 75 -8.40 1.67 6.41
N PRO A 76 -7.19 2.07 6.01
CA PRO A 76 -6.72 1.98 4.62
C PRO A 76 -6.55 0.54 4.11
N ASN A 77 -6.62 0.32 2.79
CA ASN A 77 -6.52 -1.02 2.17
C ASN A 77 -5.18 -1.71 2.44
N GLU A 78 -4.16 -0.91 2.69
CA GLU A 78 -2.78 -1.24 2.98
C GLU A 78 -2.65 -1.98 4.31
N ILE A 79 -3.23 -1.41 5.37
CA ILE A 79 -3.27 -2.02 6.70
C ILE A 79 -4.12 -3.28 6.66
N LEU A 80 -5.20 -3.26 5.88
CA LEU A 80 -6.09 -4.40 5.76
C LEU A 80 -5.42 -5.57 5.02
N TYR A 81 -4.62 -5.27 3.99
CA TYR A 81 -3.79 -6.25 3.30
C TYR A 81 -2.68 -6.80 4.21
N GLU A 82 -2.03 -5.95 5.01
CA GLU A 82 -0.99 -6.37 5.96
C GLU A 82 -1.57 -7.26 7.07
N ILE A 83 -2.77 -6.94 7.60
CA ILE A 83 -3.49 -7.80 8.56
C ILE A 83 -3.78 -9.17 7.94
N LEU A 84 -4.21 -9.21 6.68
CA LEU A 84 -4.46 -10.46 5.96
C LEU A 84 -3.19 -11.28 5.75
N ASN A 85 -2.03 -10.65 5.57
CA ASN A 85 -0.74 -11.34 5.47
C ASN A 85 -0.28 -12.00 6.78
N PHE A 86 -0.77 -11.56 7.95
CA PHE A 86 -0.42 -12.17 9.25
C PHE A 86 -1.21 -13.44 9.58
N VAL A 87 -2.26 -13.73 8.81
CA VAL A 87 -3.08 -14.92 9.04
C VAL A 87 -2.37 -16.11 8.39
N ASN A 88 -1.51 -16.80 9.13
CA ASN A 88 -0.67 -17.87 8.57
C ASN A 88 -1.46 -19.10 8.08
N ASP A 89 -2.71 -19.26 8.52
CA ASP A 89 -3.56 -20.35 8.10
C ASP A 89 -4.36 -19.98 6.83
N GLN A 90 -4.11 -20.73 5.77
CA GLN A 90 -4.76 -20.56 4.47
C GLN A 90 -6.29 -20.69 4.57
N SER A 91 -6.80 -21.54 5.45
CA SER A 91 -8.26 -21.70 5.61
C SER A 91 -8.91 -20.47 6.26
N SER A 92 -8.20 -19.83 7.19
CA SER A 92 -8.60 -18.60 7.86
C SER A 92 -8.56 -17.39 6.91
N ILE A 93 -7.56 -17.28 6.02
CA ILE A 93 -7.51 -16.24 4.99
C ILE A 93 -8.66 -16.37 3.99
N LEU A 94 -8.95 -17.58 3.55
CA LEU A 94 -10.08 -17.83 2.64
C LEU A 94 -11.42 -17.51 3.32
N SER A 95 -11.49 -17.67 4.64
CA SER A 95 -12.65 -17.28 5.44
C SER A 95 -12.81 -15.75 5.54
N CYS A 96 -11.72 -14.97 5.47
CA CYS A 96 -11.79 -13.51 5.42
C CYS A 96 -12.53 -12.98 4.19
N ARG A 97 -12.64 -13.77 3.10
CA ARG A 97 -13.47 -13.44 1.93
C ARG A 97 -14.95 -13.23 2.26
N ALA A 98 -15.43 -13.84 3.35
CA ALA A 98 -16.83 -13.76 3.77
C ALA A 98 -17.14 -12.56 4.68
N VAL A 99 -16.13 -11.78 5.11
CA VAL A 99 -16.29 -10.68 6.08
C VAL A 99 -16.98 -9.49 5.44
N ASN A 100 -16.41 -8.94 4.36
CA ASN A 100 -17.05 -7.92 3.54
C ASN A 100 -16.43 -7.91 2.13
N ARG A 101 -17.03 -7.14 1.21
CA ARG A 101 -16.55 -7.04 -0.19
C ARG A 101 -15.10 -6.57 -0.31
N ARG A 102 -14.59 -5.80 0.67
CA ARG A 102 -13.26 -5.20 0.66
C ARG A 102 -12.17 -6.20 1.09
N PHE A 103 -12.43 -6.99 2.14
CA PHE A 103 -11.58 -8.12 2.51
C PHE A 103 -11.54 -9.17 1.40
N HIS A 104 -12.69 -9.46 0.77
CA HIS A 104 -12.76 -10.33 -0.40
C HIS A 104 -11.80 -9.89 -1.51
N ALA A 105 -11.83 -8.61 -1.87
CA ALA A 105 -10.94 -8.04 -2.89
C ALA A 105 -9.45 -8.07 -2.50
N LEU A 106 -9.10 -7.93 -1.22
CA LEU A 106 -7.71 -7.95 -0.76
C LEU A 106 -7.14 -9.36 -0.65
N VAL A 107 -7.93 -10.33 -0.19
CA VAL A 107 -7.51 -11.74 -0.15
C VAL A 107 -7.26 -12.25 -1.56
N ASP A 108 -8.16 -11.96 -2.50
CA ASP A 108 -8.00 -12.39 -3.90
C ASP A 108 -6.86 -11.69 -4.64
N ARG A 109 -6.54 -10.45 -4.27
CA ARG A 109 -5.43 -9.69 -4.86
C ARG A 109 -4.08 -9.95 -4.17
N GLY A 110 -4.08 -10.35 -2.90
CA GLY A 110 -2.88 -10.40 -2.07
C GLY A 110 -2.30 -11.78 -1.86
N TYR A 111 -3.15 -12.80 -1.76
CA TYR A 111 -2.70 -14.15 -1.43
C TYR A 111 -2.05 -14.90 -2.59
N HIS A 112 -2.04 -14.29 -3.79
CA HIS A 112 -1.32 -14.80 -4.96
C HIS A 112 -0.10 -13.92 -5.35
N SER A 113 0.33 -12.98 -4.49
CA SER A 113 1.44 -12.06 -4.78
C SER A 113 2.74 -12.36 -4.01
N ASP A 114 2.84 -13.50 -3.33
CA ASP A 114 4.13 -14.06 -2.91
C ASP A 114 4.99 -14.35 -4.14
N LYS A 115 5.83 -13.38 -4.51
CA LYS A 115 7.29 -13.54 -4.69
C LYS A 115 7.91 -12.20 -5.10
N MET A 116 8.83 -11.75 -4.24
CA MET A 116 9.84 -10.70 -4.41
C MET A 116 9.46 -9.22 -4.23
N PRO A 117 10.43 -8.41 -3.76
CA PRO A 117 10.38 -6.96 -3.94
C PRO A 117 10.13 -6.64 -5.41
N LEU A 118 9.22 -5.70 -5.65
CA LEU A 118 9.01 -5.13 -6.96
C LEU A 118 10.20 -4.23 -7.27
N GLN A 119 11.18 -4.79 -7.99
CA GLN A 119 12.28 -4.01 -8.53
C GLN A 119 11.74 -3.03 -9.56
N LEU A 120 11.94 -1.75 -9.31
CA LEU A 120 11.56 -0.67 -10.21
C LEU A 120 12.78 -0.22 -10.99
N SER A 121 12.67 -0.28 -12.31
CA SER A 121 13.63 0.38 -13.20
C SER A 121 13.59 1.89 -13.00
N ARG A 122 12.37 2.46 -12.90
CA ARG A 122 12.14 3.90 -12.80
C ARG A 122 10.90 4.19 -11.95
N LEU A 123 11.04 5.07 -10.98
CA LEU A 123 9.93 5.78 -10.33
C LEU A 123 9.92 7.21 -10.86
N ILE A 124 8.87 7.57 -11.59
CA ILE A 124 8.66 8.88 -12.18
C ILE A 124 7.56 9.57 -11.39
N ILE A 125 7.84 10.74 -10.86
CA ILE A 125 6.85 11.59 -10.18
C ILE A 125 6.72 12.86 -10.99
N SER A 126 5.55 13.04 -11.60
CA SER A 126 5.25 14.20 -12.45
C SER A 126 4.18 15.09 -11.84
N GLY A 127 4.29 16.41 -12.04
CA GLY A 127 3.24 17.35 -11.63
C GLY A 127 2.00 17.24 -12.52
N LEU A 128 0.82 17.30 -11.91
CA LEU A 128 -0.44 17.39 -12.66
C LEU A 128 -0.73 18.85 -13.06
N PRO A 129 -1.39 19.08 -14.22
CA PRO A 129 -1.72 20.42 -14.68
C PRO A 129 -2.54 21.20 -13.65
N ARG A 130 -2.24 22.50 -13.55
CA ARG A 130 -2.87 23.46 -12.61
C ARG A 130 -2.64 23.15 -11.13
N GLY A 131 -1.56 22.43 -10.79
CA GLY A 131 -1.20 22.17 -9.39
C GLY A 131 -2.21 21.31 -8.64
N ARG A 132 -2.97 20.46 -9.36
CA ARG A 132 -4.02 19.61 -8.77
C ARG A 132 -3.46 18.42 -7.97
N GLY A 133 -2.16 18.17 -8.07
CA GLY A 133 -1.47 17.10 -7.37
C GLY A 133 -0.30 16.57 -8.19
N ILE A 134 0.03 15.31 -7.98
CA ILE A 134 1.12 14.61 -8.64
C ILE A 134 0.63 13.31 -9.25
N GLU A 135 1.27 12.89 -10.33
CA GLU A 135 1.15 11.56 -10.91
C GLU A 135 2.41 10.78 -10.54
N MET A 136 2.24 9.66 -9.84
CA MET A 136 3.31 8.71 -9.61
C MET A 136 3.18 7.56 -10.59
N ARG A 137 4.24 7.32 -11.35
CA ARG A 137 4.34 6.27 -12.33
C ARG A 137 5.56 5.42 -12.04
N TRP A 138 5.39 4.12 -11.88
CA TRP A 138 6.50 3.20 -11.68
C TRP A 138 6.55 2.14 -12.77
N ILE A 139 7.77 1.78 -13.15
CA ILE A 139 8.06 0.82 -14.20
C ILE A 139 8.82 -0.34 -13.58
N ALA A 140 8.23 -1.53 -13.63
CA ALA A 140 8.86 -2.76 -13.13
C ALA A 140 10.08 -3.13 -13.99
N TYR A 141 11.17 -3.57 -13.36
CA TYR A 141 12.42 -3.89 -14.03
C TYR A 141 12.29 -5.13 -14.93
N GLU A 142 11.75 -6.22 -14.40
CA GLU A 142 11.64 -7.49 -15.12
C GLU A 142 10.59 -7.45 -16.22
N THR A 143 9.39 -6.93 -15.90
CA THR A 143 8.25 -7.00 -16.81
C THR A 143 8.08 -5.76 -17.68
N GLN A 144 8.80 -4.67 -17.40
CA GLN A 144 8.64 -3.35 -18.02
C GLN A 144 7.20 -2.81 -17.98
N GLN A 145 6.34 -3.39 -17.13
CA GLN A 145 4.98 -2.93 -16.97
C GLN A 145 4.97 -1.60 -16.23
N THR A 146 4.18 -0.69 -16.77
CA THR A 146 3.99 0.64 -16.20
C THR A 146 2.70 0.66 -15.40
N LYS A 147 2.79 1.13 -14.16
CA LYS A 147 1.63 1.40 -13.30
C LYS A 147 1.66 2.85 -12.86
N THR A 148 0.48 3.44 -12.76
CA THR A 148 0.32 4.87 -12.48
C THR A 148 -0.76 5.08 -11.44
N ILE A 149 -0.54 6.04 -10.54
CA ILE A 149 -1.55 6.57 -9.62
C ILE A 149 -1.49 8.09 -9.62
N SER A 150 -2.65 8.73 -9.56
CA SER A 150 -2.76 10.18 -9.37
C SER A 150 -3.06 10.48 -7.90
N ILE A 151 -2.27 11.35 -7.30
CA ILE A 151 -2.37 11.76 -5.89
C ILE A 151 -2.77 13.22 -5.86
N ALA A 152 -3.92 13.51 -5.24
CA ALA A 152 -4.42 14.86 -5.11
C ALA A 152 -3.54 15.71 -4.18
N GLN A 153 -3.45 17.02 -4.45
CA GLN A 153 -2.66 17.95 -3.65
C GLN A 153 -3.03 17.93 -2.15
N ALA A 154 -4.30 17.69 -1.83
CA ALA A 154 -4.77 17.57 -0.45
C ALA A 154 -4.11 16.39 0.31
N ALA A 155 -3.85 15.27 -0.38
CA ALA A 155 -3.18 14.10 0.19
C ALA A 155 -1.66 14.27 0.33
N ILE A 156 -1.07 15.27 -0.35
CA ILE A 156 0.33 15.66 -0.17
C ILE A 156 0.46 16.56 1.06
N ARG A 157 -0.43 17.57 1.20
CA ARG A 157 -0.45 18.50 2.35
C ARG A 157 -0.82 17.81 3.67
N LYS A 158 -1.73 16.83 3.59
CA LYS A 158 -2.06 15.94 4.71
C LYS A 158 -1.59 14.55 4.31
N PRO A 159 -0.31 14.20 4.58
CA PRO A 159 0.34 13.03 4.00
C PRO A 159 -0.48 11.77 4.26
N GLN A 160 -1.13 11.27 3.21
CA GLN A 160 -1.72 9.93 3.25
C GLN A 160 -0.60 8.90 3.21
N ASN A 161 -0.81 7.81 3.93
CA ASN A 161 0.20 6.76 4.06
C ASN A 161 0.14 5.81 2.85
N PHE A 162 1.14 5.86 1.97
CA PHE A 162 1.31 4.93 0.84
C PHE A 162 2.40 3.88 1.10
N GLN A 163 2.80 3.70 2.37
CA GLN A 163 3.91 2.83 2.79
C GLN A 163 3.81 1.41 2.24
N PHE A 164 2.61 0.84 2.10
CA PHE A 164 2.48 -0.53 1.61
C PHE A 164 3.06 -0.75 0.21
N ASN A 165 2.87 0.22 -0.71
CA ASN A 165 3.47 0.14 -2.04
C ASN A 165 4.98 0.36 -1.97
N PHE A 166 5.41 1.37 -1.21
CA PHE A 166 6.82 1.71 -1.08
C PHE A 166 7.63 0.61 -0.37
N LYS A 167 7.09 -0.08 0.63
CA LYS A 167 7.66 -1.30 1.26
C LYS A 167 8.01 -2.39 0.25
N ARG A 168 7.32 -2.43 -0.89
CA ARG A 168 7.57 -3.42 -1.94
C ARG A 168 8.56 -2.91 -2.99
N PHE A 169 8.85 -1.62 -3.04
CA PHE A 169 9.64 -1.02 -4.10
C PHE A 169 11.13 -1.09 -3.77
N VAL A 170 11.89 -1.65 -4.71
CA VAL A 170 13.35 -1.49 -4.79
C VAL A 170 13.62 -0.55 -5.96
N ILE A 171 13.98 0.70 -5.66
CA ILE A 171 13.99 1.78 -6.66
C ILE A 171 15.40 1.95 -7.24
N HIS A 172 15.56 1.77 -8.56
CA HIS A 172 16.85 2.02 -9.23
C HIS A 172 17.05 3.48 -9.64
N ARG A 173 15.99 4.13 -10.14
CA ARG A 173 16.06 5.51 -10.64
C ARG A 173 14.83 6.29 -10.18
N LEU A 174 15.07 7.47 -9.60
CA LEU A 174 14.04 8.40 -9.19
C LEU A 174 14.06 9.63 -10.10
N ILE A 175 12.95 9.92 -10.76
CA ILE A 175 12.82 11.03 -11.70
C ILE A 175 11.69 11.95 -11.23
N LEU A 176 12.03 13.19 -10.89
CA LEU A 176 11.06 14.24 -10.60
C LEU A 176 10.91 15.13 -11.84
N LYS A 177 9.69 15.28 -12.34
CA LYS A 177 9.44 15.93 -13.63
C LYS A 177 8.28 16.92 -13.60
N ASP A 178 8.42 18.06 -14.29
CA ASP A 178 7.32 19.00 -14.55
C ASP A 178 6.51 19.36 -13.29
N MET A 179 7.19 19.65 -12.17
CA MET A 179 6.55 19.86 -10.89
C MET A 179 7.20 20.97 -10.07
N ASN A 180 6.43 21.52 -9.12
CA ASN A 180 6.93 22.53 -8.19
C ASN A 180 7.52 21.82 -6.97
N LEU A 181 8.79 22.09 -6.68
CA LEU A 181 9.44 21.57 -5.49
C LEU A 181 9.01 22.41 -4.27
N THR A 182 8.26 21.80 -3.37
CA THR A 182 7.78 22.43 -2.13
C THR A 182 8.20 21.61 -0.92
N ASP A 183 8.30 22.26 0.24
CA ASP A 183 8.60 21.57 1.51
C ASP A 183 7.56 20.50 1.84
N ASP A 184 6.26 20.78 1.62
CA ASP A 184 5.17 19.80 1.79
C ASP A 184 5.39 18.55 0.95
N PHE A 185 5.78 18.73 -0.32
CA PHE A 185 6.02 17.62 -1.23
C PHE A 185 7.26 16.83 -0.82
N VAL A 186 8.35 17.50 -0.46
CA VAL A 186 9.56 16.81 0.01
C VAL A 186 9.27 16.06 1.30
N CYS A 187 8.54 16.65 2.25
CA CYS A 187 8.13 15.98 3.48
C CYS A 187 7.32 14.71 3.19
N PHE A 188 6.32 14.82 2.32
CA PHE A 188 5.54 13.68 1.85
C PHE A 188 6.42 12.61 1.19
N LEU A 189 7.31 13.00 0.28
CA LEU A 189 8.18 12.06 -0.44
C LEU A 189 9.16 11.36 0.50
N ARG A 190 9.72 12.07 1.47
CA ARG A 190 10.60 11.49 2.51
C ARG A 190 9.89 10.40 3.30
N LEU A 191 8.64 10.64 3.71
CA LEU A 191 7.82 9.65 4.43
C LEU A 191 7.54 8.39 3.61
N GLN A 192 7.37 8.53 2.29
CA GLN A 192 7.16 7.37 1.42
C GLN A 192 8.48 6.64 1.15
N LEU A 193 9.55 7.36 0.79
CA LEU A 193 10.85 6.78 0.47
C LEU A 193 11.52 6.13 1.69
N SER A 194 11.26 6.61 2.91
CA SER A 194 11.77 5.96 4.13
C SER A 194 11.22 4.54 4.32
N SER A 195 10.12 4.20 3.64
CA SER A 195 9.56 2.85 3.66
C SER A 195 10.00 1.98 2.49
N ALA A 196 10.70 2.52 1.49
CA ALA A 196 11.22 1.78 0.35
C ALA A 196 12.66 1.34 0.54
N ASP A 197 13.06 0.29 -0.17
CA ASP A 197 14.46 -0.10 -0.27
C ASP A 197 15.16 0.77 -1.33
N LEU A 198 16.09 1.59 -0.85
CA LEU A 198 16.88 2.52 -1.66
C LEU A 198 18.31 2.02 -1.91
N SER A 199 18.66 0.78 -1.50
CA SER A 199 20.02 0.23 -1.63
C SER A 199 20.55 0.26 -3.07
N GLN A 200 19.65 0.04 -4.04
CA GLN A 200 19.92 0.00 -5.48
C GLN A 200 19.66 1.33 -6.20
N LEU A 201 19.35 2.41 -5.47
CA LEU A 201 19.05 3.71 -6.06
C LEU A 201 20.33 4.34 -6.62
N SER A 202 20.50 4.26 -7.94
CA SER A 202 21.69 4.74 -8.64
C SER A 202 21.53 6.15 -9.20
N GLN A 203 20.31 6.59 -9.55
CA GLN A 203 20.09 7.86 -10.24
C GLN A 203 18.96 8.67 -9.63
N LEU A 204 19.22 9.96 -9.41
CA LEU A 204 18.22 10.98 -9.14
C LEU A 204 18.28 12.03 -10.26
N THR A 205 17.14 12.23 -10.95
CA THR A 205 17.01 13.23 -12.00
C THR A 205 15.90 14.23 -11.66
N LEU A 206 16.25 15.52 -11.66
CA LEU A 206 15.31 16.63 -11.57
C LEU A 206 15.18 17.24 -12.96
N SER A 207 14.02 17.13 -13.60
CA SER A 207 13.78 17.65 -14.95
C SER A 207 12.62 18.62 -14.96
N LYS A 208 12.81 19.86 -15.44
CA LYS A 208 11.75 20.87 -15.52
C LYS A 208 11.05 21.11 -14.18
N VAL A 209 11.83 21.04 -13.10
CA VAL A 209 11.35 21.28 -11.74
C VAL A 209 11.40 22.78 -11.45
N ASP A 210 10.34 23.32 -10.86
CA ASP A 210 10.25 24.72 -10.45
C ASP A 210 10.70 24.87 -8.99
N PHE A 211 11.75 25.67 -8.77
CA PHE A 211 12.35 25.95 -7.46
C PHE A 211 11.79 27.22 -6.79
N LEU A 212 10.78 27.88 -7.37
CA LEU A 212 10.23 29.14 -6.84
C LEU A 212 9.87 29.06 -5.35
N ASN A 213 9.30 27.94 -4.92
CA ASN A 213 8.86 27.69 -3.54
C ASN A 213 9.84 26.79 -2.75
N ALA A 214 10.97 26.43 -3.32
CA ALA A 214 11.98 25.60 -2.67
C ALA A 214 13.03 26.48 -1.99
N ASN A 215 13.32 26.21 -0.72
CA ASN A 215 14.45 26.79 0.01
C ASN A 215 15.68 25.87 -0.06
N SER A 216 16.82 26.36 0.45
CA SER A 216 18.05 25.57 0.53
C SER A 216 17.86 24.28 1.35
N LEU A 217 17.00 24.28 2.36
CA LEU A 217 16.70 23.08 3.15
C LEU A 217 15.82 22.07 2.39
N THR A 218 15.02 22.48 1.41
CA THR A 218 14.11 21.62 0.66
C THR A 218 14.89 20.53 -0.07
N LEU A 219 15.90 20.90 -0.85
CA LEU A 219 16.74 19.93 -1.57
C LEU A 219 17.61 19.15 -0.60
N HIS A 220 18.18 19.81 0.43
CA HIS A 220 18.94 19.17 1.48
C HIS A 220 18.15 18.02 2.13
N CYS A 221 16.90 18.25 2.49
CA CYS A 221 16.04 17.24 3.10
C CYS A 221 15.73 16.06 2.16
N LEU A 222 15.63 16.31 0.85
CA LEU A 222 15.46 15.24 -0.13
C LEU A 222 16.73 14.41 -0.24
N LEU A 223 17.88 15.05 -0.46
CA LEU A 223 19.18 14.40 -0.59
C LEU A 223 19.59 13.63 0.66
N ALA A 224 19.19 14.06 1.86
CA ALA A 224 19.46 13.34 3.09
C ALA A 224 18.91 11.89 3.07
N VAL A 225 17.82 11.63 2.35
CA VAL A 225 17.21 10.30 2.23
C VAL A 225 17.85 9.47 1.12
N VAL A 226 18.13 10.09 -0.04
CA VAL A 226 18.54 9.36 -1.25
C VAL A 226 20.04 9.40 -1.52
N GLY A 227 20.74 10.42 -1.05
CA GLY A 227 22.09 10.82 -1.48
C GLY A 227 23.19 9.80 -1.22
N LYS A 228 23.05 8.96 -0.18
CA LYS A 228 24.06 7.95 0.18
C LYS A 228 24.28 6.87 -0.88
N ASN A 229 23.24 6.58 -1.67
CA ASN A 229 23.26 5.47 -2.64
C ASN A 229 23.45 5.94 -4.08
N LEU A 230 23.34 7.24 -4.35
CA LEU A 230 23.39 7.80 -5.70
C LEU A 230 24.76 7.63 -6.35
N GLU A 231 24.73 7.23 -7.62
CA GLU A 231 25.87 7.25 -8.54
C GLU A 231 25.76 8.44 -9.50
N ASN A 232 24.54 8.80 -9.90
CA ASN A 232 24.25 9.88 -10.84
C ASN A 232 23.26 10.87 -10.21
N PHE A 233 23.65 12.14 -10.15
CA PHE A 233 22.78 13.24 -9.78
C PHE A 233 22.65 14.23 -10.94
N GLU A 234 21.43 14.38 -11.44
CA GLU A 234 21.17 15.13 -12.67
C GLU A 234 20.09 16.20 -12.46
N VAL A 235 20.37 17.41 -12.94
CA VAL A 235 19.47 18.56 -12.90
C VAL A 235 19.38 19.15 -14.30
N HIS A 236 18.20 19.12 -14.91
CA HIS A 236 17.97 19.48 -16.30
C HIS A 236 16.77 20.43 -16.46
N ASP A 237 16.95 21.53 -17.19
CA ASP A 237 15.88 22.47 -17.55
C ASP A 237 15.06 23.02 -16.36
N CYS A 238 15.66 23.10 -15.17
CA CYS A 238 14.98 23.58 -13.97
C CYS A 238 14.79 25.10 -13.97
N TYR A 239 13.73 25.57 -13.32
CA TYR A 239 13.31 26.98 -13.34
C TYR A 239 13.38 27.60 -11.95
N ASN A 240 13.49 28.93 -11.90
CA ASN A 240 13.43 29.74 -10.68
C ASN A 240 14.46 29.32 -9.62
N MET A 241 15.63 28.84 -10.05
CA MET A 241 16.68 28.46 -9.14
C MET A 241 17.33 29.69 -8.51
N ARG A 242 17.57 29.63 -7.21
CA ARG A 242 18.32 30.65 -6.48
C ARG A 242 19.79 30.25 -6.38
N PRO A 243 20.72 31.19 -6.14
CA PRO A 243 22.13 30.87 -5.95
C PRO A 243 22.39 29.88 -4.81
N ASP A 244 21.50 29.82 -3.82
CA ASP A 244 21.56 28.91 -2.68
C ASP A 244 20.77 27.60 -2.87
N SER A 245 20.16 27.36 -4.04
CA SER A 245 19.36 26.16 -4.31
C SER A 245 20.20 24.89 -4.45
N ILE A 246 21.42 24.99 -4.98
CA ILE A 246 22.40 23.90 -5.01
C ILE A 246 23.73 24.50 -4.57
N THR A 247 24.30 23.95 -3.52
CA THR A 247 25.53 24.44 -2.88
C THR A 247 26.42 23.26 -2.51
N ASP A 248 27.66 23.53 -2.13
CA ASP A 248 28.60 22.49 -1.69
C ASP A 248 28.06 21.66 -0.52
N ALA A 249 27.27 22.27 0.37
CA ALA A 249 26.60 21.57 1.46
C ALA A 249 25.61 20.49 0.99
N HIS A 250 25.06 20.63 -0.22
CA HIS A 250 24.23 19.61 -0.85
C HIS A 250 25.08 18.48 -1.44
N LEU A 251 26.21 18.83 -2.06
CA LEU A 251 27.12 17.86 -2.67
C LEU A 251 27.84 17.01 -1.63
N ILE A 252 28.16 17.56 -0.46
CA ILE A 252 28.78 16.84 0.66
C ILE A 252 27.90 15.70 1.18
N GLN A 253 26.57 15.75 0.99
CA GLN A 253 25.67 14.65 1.38
C GLN A 253 25.75 13.45 0.45
N LEU A 254 26.31 13.62 -0.76
CA LEU A 254 26.51 12.55 -1.70
C LEU A 254 27.70 11.70 -1.24
N ASN A 255 27.61 10.39 -1.44
CA ASN A 255 28.71 9.51 -1.11
C ASN A 255 29.82 9.62 -2.17
N ALA A 256 30.92 10.27 -1.82
CA ALA A 256 32.07 10.49 -2.71
C ALA A 256 32.63 9.18 -3.32
N ALA A 257 32.52 8.04 -2.62
CA ALA A 257 33.00 6.75 -3.13
C ALA A 257 32.04 6.12 -4.16
N ARG A 258 30.78 6.56 -4.21
CA ARG A 258 29.76 6.01 -5.12
C ARG A 258 29.41 6.95 -6.27
N ILE A 259 29.48 8.26 -6.04
CA ILE A 259 29.10 9.25 -7.05
C ILE A 259 30.06 9.19 -8.24
N ARG A 260 29.49 9.05 -9.43
CA ARG A 260 30.22 8.98 -10.72
C ARG A 260 29.98 10.22 -11.56
N ARG A 261 28.77 10.77 -11.50
CA ARG A 261 28.38 11.91 -12.33
C ARG A 261 27.45 12.86 -11.59
N ILE A 262 27.77 14.16 -11.70
CA ILE A 262 26.89 15.26 -11.36
C ILE A 262 26.72 16.08 -12.63
N SER A 263 25.48 16.26 -13.11
CA SER A 263 25.21 17.09 -14.28
C SER A 263 24.17 18.15 -13.95
N ILE A 264 24.49 19.41 -14.22
CA ILE A 264 23.58 20.54 -14.07
C ILE A 264 23.54 21.25 -15.42
N ASP A 265 22.40 21.17 -16.11
CA ASP A 265 22.22 21.68 -17.46
C ASP A 265 20.87 22.41 -17.61
N GLY A 266 20.82 23.41 -18.49
CA GLY A 266 19.59 24.13 -18.84
C GLY A 266 18.92 24.93 -17.71
N VAL A 267 19.64 25.19 -16.59
CA VAL A 267 19.07 25.84 -15.41
C VAL A 267 18.78 27.33 -15.65
N LYS A 268 17.57 27.78 -15.30
CA LYS A 268 17.18 29.19 -15.31
C LYS A 268 17.11 29.75 -13.89
N LEU A 269 17.94 30.73 -13.62
CA LEU A 269 17.96 31.43 -12.33
C LEU A 269 16.73 32.33 -12.18
N CYS A 270 16.23 32.44 -10.94
CA CYS A 270 15.26 33.45 -10.54
C CYS A 270 15.83 34.84 -10.89
N ARG A 271 15.06 35.64 -11.64
CA ARG A 271 15.42 37.05 -11.87
C ARG A 271 15.33 37.79 -10.53
N MET A 272 16.47 37.94 -9.86
CA MET A 272 16.59 38.83 -8.72
C MET A 272 16.34 40.25 -9.22
N GLY A 273 15.25 40.87 -8.77
CA GLY A 273 14.95 42.26 -9.07
C GLY A 273 16.06 43.16 -8.54
N ASN A 274 16.75 43.82 -9.48
CA ASN A 274 17.75 44.88 -9.32
C ASN A 274 19.14 44.52 -8.74
N SER A 275 20.13 44.77 -9.60
CA SER A 275 21.54 45.02 -9.31
C SER A 275 22.36 43.90 -8.70
N LEU A 276 22.89 43.02 -9.56
CA LEU A 276 24.33 42.84 -9.75
C LEU A 276 24.52 42.26 -11.15
N ARG A 277 25.35 42.91 -11.97
CA ARG A 277 25.65 42.51 -13.35
C ARG A 277 26.11 41.05 -13.38
N LEU A 278 25.39 40.23 -14.15
CA LEU A 278 25.61 38.81 -14.39
C LEU A 278 26.74 38.54 -15.39
N ASP A 279 27.73 39.42 -15.49
CA ASP A 279 28.84 39.26 -16.45
C ASP A 279 30.10 38.63 -15.81
N THR A 280 30.10 38.37 -14.49
CA THR A 280 31.31 37.93 -13.77
C THR A 280 31.21 36.55 -13.10
N LEU A 281 30.07 35.85 -13.19
CA LEU A 281 29.90 34.54 -12.53
C LEU A 281 29.64 33.36 -13.47
N PHE A 282 29.50 33.57 -14.78
CA PHE A 282 29.08 32.51 -15.71
C PHE A 282 30.19 31.86 -16.55
N THR A 283 31.46 32.21 -16.37
CA THR A 283 32.53 31.66 -17.23
C THR A 283 33.13 30.34 -16.74
N ILE A 284 32.85 29.88 -15.52
CA ILE A 284 33.41 28.60 -15.07
C ILE A 284 32.34 27.89 -14.26
N LEU A 285 31.91 26.72 -14.72
CA LEU A 285 31.69 25.48 -13.95
C LEU A 285 31.02 24.43 -14.87
N TYR A 286 31.71 24.06 -15.95
CA TYR A 286 31.57 22.72 -16.52
C TYR A 286 32.26 21.74 -15.54
N PHE A 287 31.54 21.23 -14.54
CA PHE A 287 32.06 20.13 -13.72
C PHE A 287 31.78 18.79 -14.42
N ASN A 288 32.67 18.38 -15.33
CA ASN A 288 32.83 16.97 -15.68
C ASN A 288 33.85 16.38 -14.69
N PHE A 289 33.40 15.80 -13.58
CA PHE A 289 34.26 14.91 -12.79
C PHE A 289 34.40 13.58 -13.55
N TYR A 290 35.47 13.44 -14.34
CA TYR A 290 36.01 12.12 -14.67
C TYR A 290 36.82 11.67 -13.46
N ILE A 291 36.29 10.75 -12.65
CA ILE A 291 37.11 9.98 -11.73
C ILE A 291 37.78 8.89 -12.57
N SER A 292 38.92 9.22 -13.18
CA SER A 292 39.86 8.22 -13.69
C SER A 292 40.65 7.64 -12.50
N GLU A 293 40.59 6.32 -12.39
CA GLU A 293 41.30 5.49 -11.43
C GLU A 293 42.76 5.92 -11.25
N LEU A 294 43.18 6.04 -9.99
CA LEU A 294 44.58 6.10 -9.59
C LEU A 294 45.22 4.74 -9.91
N GLU A 295 45.66 4.54 -11.15
CA GLU A 295 46.67 3.53 -11.45
C GLU A 295 48.00 4.01 -10.87
N MET A 296 48.43 3.35 -9.80
CA MET A 296 49.82 3.30 -9.40
C MET A 296 50.66 2.84 -10.60
N SER A 297 51.54 3.71 -11.11
CA SER A 297 52.64 3.29 -11.97
C SER A 297 53.97 3.41 -11.21
N PRO A 298 54.82 2.37 -11.24
CA PRO A 298 56.11 2.37 -10.58
C PRO A 298 57.09 3.22 -11.40
N SER A 299 57.75 4.16 -10.72
CA SER A 299 58.76 5.00 -11.34
C SER A 299 60.07 4.24 -11.57
N SER A 300 60.60 4.46 -12.78
CA SER A 300 62.01 4.53 -13.17
C SER A 300 62.80 3.22 -13.33
N ILE A 301 62.81 2.75 -14.58
CA ILE A 301 63.99 2.18 -15.25
C ILE A 301 64.98 3.32 -15.54
N LEU A 302 66.22 3.17 -15.06
CA LEU A 302 67.39 3.95 -15.50
C LEU A 302 68.46 2.94 -15.94
N HIS A 303 68.83 3.00 -17.21
CA HIS A 303 70.04 2.45 -17.82
C HIS A 303 70.51 3.48 -18.87
N PRO A 304 71.79 3.49 -19.28
CA PRO A 304 72.95 2.73 -18.82
C PRO A 304 73.95 3.52 -17.98
#